data_AF-A0AAW2ZMY0-F1
#
_entry.id   AF-A0AAW2ZMY0-F1
#
_cell.length_a   1.000
_cell.length_b   1.000
_cell.length_c   1.000
_cell.angle_alpha   90.00
_cell.angle_beta   90.00
_cell.angle_gamma   90.00
#
_symmetry.space_group_name_H-M   'P 1'
#
loop_
_entity.id
_entity.type
_entity.pdbx_description
1 polymer ?
#
loop_
_entity_poly.entity_id
_entity_poly.type
_entity_poly.pdbx_seq_one_letter_code
_entity_poly.pdbx_strand_id
1 'polypeptide(L)'
;MDDGLASQKMKDLKSSTRIADSNTRKYKNFSDKTLKKQEIAIEKLKKDNEALKEQLASQTRNINVAQTVELGSRINKLNEITDSLIRKLNVEQKTVDELQVQIAVLDAKVKEARQDMGGVNVSKENTMMIERQIKVLENRLDKALVKFNEAIAYNKSLRDQIQNLRQERVVFDNIYKKMESELHKKQEEMAKVIEQSNQAFEEGNDAQIELSNLKLRQEQLMSNYEAEFEELDKIIKKDETLNEKMKIKEKQRRDKELMMNATGDLNESRRLGATTDHKHKLEATNAEKLKFYEDEIKKIELGTEHNIEDLIKLLSNSEDQNFSLFTYVNELNTEIEKLEEQNHDLDEEIKKCKGDGENSDAQRRKALSDLQENLNNTELMAQQYMHKYNVAMNSLNALSSGIQQMFDAVGCDASSVQESLGSSTVTESNMMTYLGMIEQRTNELIQQHLSRNHENGEDHDDTVSVSSGMLSIGPHQPFGAVRPSISPPTTGEGLSDDDDDDDEEERPLTRDELLSKTKKMMMQQQKKKKKKNTKM
;
A
#
# COMPACT_ATOMS: atom_id res chain seq x y z
N MET A 1 -112.33 186.10 28.11
CA MET A 1 -111.44 186.01 29.28
C MET A 1 -110.75 184.66 29.20
N ASP A 2 -109.44 184.73 29.36
CA ASP A 2 -108.43 183.71 29.68
C ASP A 2 -108.84 182.23 29.84
N ASP A 3 -107.91 181.33 29.51
CA ASP A 3 -107.87 179.87 29.77
C ASP A 3 -108.30 178.89 28.66
N GLY A 4 -108.51 179.39 27.43
CA GLY A 4 -108.69 178.57 26.21
C GLY A 4 -107.44 177.81 25.72
N LEU A 5 -106.26 178.05 26.32
CA LEU A 5 -104.99 177.41 25.93
C LEU A 5 -104.65 176.13 26.72
N ALA A 6 -105.23 175.93 27.91
CA ALA A 6 -104.93 174.77 28.77
C ALA A 6 -105.62 173.48 28.29
N SER A 7 -106.81 173.60 27.68
CA SER A 7 -107.62 172.45 27.24
C SER A 7 -107.08 171.77 25.97
N GLN A 8 -106.44 172.54 25.07
CA GLN A 8 -105.84 172.01 23.84
C GLN A 8 -104.55 171.21 24.14
N LYS A 9 -103.69 171.72 25.04
CA LYS A 9 -102.43 171.08 25.44
C LYS A 9 -102.63 169.76 26.20
N MET A 10 -103.70 169.64 26.98
CA MET A 10 -104.04 168.39 27.68
C MET A 10 -104.56 167.29 26.74
N LYS A 11 -105.21 167.65 25.63
CA LYS A 11 -105.67 166.69 24.61
C LYS A 11 -104.50 166.12 23.81
N ASP A 12 -103.55 166.96 23.43
CA ASP A 12 -102.37 166.53 22.67
C ASP A 12 -101.41 165.68 23.53
N LEU A 13 -101.24 166.01 24.81
CA LEU A 13 -100.47 165.16 25.73
C LEU A 13 -101.12 163.79 25.97
N LYS A 14 -102.45 163.73 26.11
CA LYS A 14 -103.18 162.46 26.28
C LYS A 14 -103.16 161.58 25.03
N SER A 15 -103.10 162.17 23.84
CA SER A 15 -102.94 161.43 22.58
C SER A 15 -101.52 160.85 22.44
N SER A 16 -100.50 161.65 22.75
CA SER A 16 -99.09 161.24 22.68
C SER A 16 -98.74 160.13 23.68
N THR A 17 -99.22 160.22 24.92
CA THR A 17 -99.00 159.17 25.94
C THR A 17 -99.70 157.86 25.58
N ARG A 18 -100.89 157.90 24.97
CA ARG A 18 -101.59 156.69 24.48
C ARG A 18 -100.83 155.97 23.37
N ILE A 19 -100.21 156.71 22.46
CA ILE A 19 -99.43 156.14 21.35
C ILE A 19 -98.11 155.55 21.88
N ALA A 20 -97.44 156.24 22.81
CA ALA A 20 -96.25 155.73 23.49
C ALA A 20 -96.53 154.43 24.28
N ASP A 21 -97.63 154.37 25.03
CA ASP A 21 -98.03 153.17 25.77
C ASP A 21 -98.40 152.01 24.83
N SER A 22 -99.08 152.30 23.71
CA SER A 22 -99.40 151.30 22.69
C SER A 22 -98.13 150.73 22.03
N ASN A 23 -97.15 151.58 21.68
CA ASN A 23 -95.89 151.13 21.11
C ASN A 23 -95.05 150.35 22.13
N THR A 24 -95.00 150.79 23.39
CA THR A 24 -94.29 150.06 24.46
C THR A 24 -94.90 148.67 24.68
N ARG A 25 -96.22 148.55 24.66
CA ARG A 25 -96.92 147.23 24.72
C ARG A 25 -96.63 146.35 23.51
N LYS A 26 -96.57 146.91 22.30
CA LYS A 26 -96.22 146.16 21.08
C LYS A 26 -94.78 145.66 21.11
N TYR A 27 -93.82 146.51 21.49
CA TYR A 27 -92.42 146.10 21.65
C TYR A 27 -92.24 145.05 22.73
N LYS A 28 -92.91 145.20 23.89
CA LYS A 28 -92.90 144.20 24.96
C LYS A 28 -93.48 142.87 24.48
N ASN A 29 -94.63 142.87 23.82
CA ASN A 29 -95.24 141.64 23.29
C ASN A 29 -94.39 140.99 22.17
N PHE A 30 -93.70 141.77 21.34
CA PHE A 30 -92.80 141.23 20.32
C PHE A 30 -91.53 140.65 20.95
N SER A 31 -90.97 141.33 21.95
CA SER A 31 -89.83 140.85 22.75
C SER A 31 -90.18 139.56 23.49
N ASP A 32 -91.32 139.50 24.18
CA ASP A 32 -91.78 138.31 24.92
C ASP A 32 -92.07 137.13 23.98
N LYS A 33 -92.62 137.38 22.78
CA LYS A 33 -92.77 136.34 21.75
C LYS A 33 -91.42 135.84 21.22
N THR A 34 -90.44 136.72 21.08
CA THR A 34 -89.10 136.35 20.61
C THR A 34 -88.34 135.59 21.70
N LEU A 35 -88.42 136.02 22.95
CA LEU A 35 -87.89 135.31 24.11
C LEU A 35 -88.52 133.93 24.27
N LYS A 36 -89.85 133.79 24.17
CA LYS A 36 -90.50 132.46 24.19
C LYS A 36 -90.04 131.56 23.05
N LYS A 37 -89.85 132.10 21.84
CA LYS A 37 -89.28 131.33 20.73
C LYS A 37 -87.83 130.91 20.98
N GLN A 38 -87.04 131.80 21.58
CA GLN A 38 -85.66 131.50 21.98
C GLN A 38 -85.61 130.46 23.12
N GLU A 39 -86.50 130.55 24.11
CA GLU A 39 -86.63 129.57 25.20
C GLU A 39 -87.00 128.18 24.66
N ILE A 40 -87.99 128.10 23.77
CA ILE A 40 -88.37 126.84 23.12
C ILE A 40 -87.21 126.28 22.28
N ALA A 41 -86.48 127.14 21.56
CA ALA A 41 -85.31 126.72 20.80
C ALA A 41 -84.18 126.21 21.71
N ILE A 42 -83.95 126.86 22.86
CA ILE A 42 -82.96 126.42 23.86
C ILE A 42 -83.39 125.10 24.50
N GLU A 43 -84.65 124.93 24.87
CA GLU A 43 -85.15 123.65 25.38
C GLU A 43 -84.99 122.52 24.36
N LYS A 44 -85.31 122.80 23.09
CA LYS A 44 -85.11 121.83 22.01
C LYS A 44 -83.62 121.48 21.86
N LEU A 45 -82.73 122.47 21.86
CA LEU A 45 -81.28 122.25 21.79
C LEU A 45 -80.73 121.53 23.02
N LYS A 46 -81.32 121.70 24.21
CA LYS A 46 -80.97 120.95 25.41
C LYS A 46 -81.39 119.49 25.28
N LYS A 47 -82.62 119.21 24.84
CA LYS A 47 -83.10 117.84 24.58
C LYS A 47 -82.28 117.15 23.50
N ASP A 48 -81.96 117.86 22.41
CA ASP A 48 -81.12 117.33 21.34
C ASP A 48 -79.68 117.07 21.84
N ASN A 49 -79.13 117.93 22.72
CA ASN A 49 -77.85 117.68 23.38
C ASN A 49 -77.87 116.47 24.31
N GLU A 50 -78.94 116.30 25.09
CA GLU A 50 -79.10 115.12 25.96
C GLU A 50 -79.19 113.83 25.14
N ALA A 51 -79.99 113.84 24.07
CA ALA A 51 -80.10 112.71 23.14
C ALA A 51 -78.76 112.38 22.47
N LEU A 52 -78.01 113.40 22.04
CA LEU A 52 -76.67 113.20 21.46
C LEU A 52 -75.67 112.67 22.49
N LYS A 53 -75.71 113.14 23.74
CA LYS A 53 -74.87 112.60 24.82
C LYS A 53 -75.20 111.14 25.10
N GLU A 54 -76.47 110.78 25.13
CA GLU A 54 -76.91 109.40 25.33
C GLU A 54 -76.49 108.49 24.17
N GLN A 55 -76.65 108.95 22.92
CA GLN A 55 -76.15 108.24 21.74
C GLN A 55 -74.63 108.06 21.79
N LEU A 56 -73.87 109.09 22.14
CA LEU A 56 -72.42 109.03 22.23
C LEU A 56 -71.95 108.09 23.35
N ALA A 57 -72.65 108.08 24.49
CA ALA A 57 -72.41 107.12 25.58
C ALA A 57 -72.70 105.67 25.13
N SER A 58 -73.80 105.44 24.40
CA SER A 58 -74.15 104.12 23.88
C SER A 58 -73.16 103.63 22.82
N GLN A 59 -72.73 104.50 21.91
CA GLN A 59 -71.72 104.19 20.90
C GLN A 59 -70.37 103.90 21.55
N THR A 60 -69.94 104.71 22.52
CA THR A 60 -68.68 104.48 23.25
C THR A 60 -68.73 103.16 24.00
N ARG A 61 -69.85 102.82 24.65
CA ARG A 61 -70.03 101.52 25.31
C ARG A 61 -69.99 100.37 24.31
N ASN A 62 -70.64 100.49 23.17
CA ASN A 62 -70.64 99.45 22.12
C ASN A 62 -69.25 99.27 21.50
N ILE A 63 -68.51 100.35 21.25
CA ILE A 63 -67.12 100.30 20.76
C ILE A 63 -66.23 99.59 21.78
N ASN A 64 -66.33 99.97 23.06
CA ASN A 64 -65.53 99.34 24.12
C ASN A 64 -65.88 97.85 24.28
N VAL A 65 -67.16 97.47 24.21
CA VAL A 65 -67.59 96.06 24.28
C VAL A 65 -67.14 95.28 23.05
N ALA A 66 -67.24 95.85 21.86
CA ALA A 66 -66.76 95.21 20.63
C ALA A 66 -65.24 94.97 20.68
N GLN A 67 -64.47 95.98 21.12
CA GLN A 67 -63.02 95.88 21.29
C GLN A 67 -62.62 94.85 22.36
N THR A 68 -63.32 94.78 23.49
CA THR A 68 -63.02 93.77 24.54
C THR A 68 -63.35 92.35 24.09
N VAL A 69 -64.43 92.16 23.33
CA VAL A 69 -64.79 90.86 22.74
C VAL A 69 -63.79 90.44 21.68
N GLU A 70 -63.36 91.35 20.80
CA GLU A 70 -62.36 91.07 19.78
C GLU A 70 -61.00 90.70 20.39
N LEU A 71 -60.53 91.49 21.37
CA LEU A 71 -59.32 91.19 22.13
C LEU A 71 -59.43 89.86 22.88
N GLY A 72 -60.59 89.57 23.51
CA GLY A 72 -60.85 88.28 24.15
C GLY A 72 -60.78 87.12 23.15
N SER A 73 -61.32 87.28 21.95
CA SER A 73 -61.24 86.26 20.88
C SER A 73 -59.80 86.03 20.41
N ARG A 74 -58.98 87.09 20.34
CA ARG A 74 -57.56 87.00 19.96
C ARG A 74 -56.75 86.32 21.06
N ILE A 75 -57.01 86.66 22.32
CA ILE A 75 -56.40 86.02 23.48
C ILE A 75 -56.74 84.52 23.51
N ASN A 76 -57.99 84.14 23.26
CA ASN A 76 -58.38 82.73 23.21
C ASN A 76 -57.65 81.97 22.09
N LYS A 77 -57.55 82.54 20.89
CA LYS A 77 -56.76 81.94 19.79
C LYS A 77 -55.28 81.78 20.14
N LEU A 78 -54.68 82.77 20.83
CA LEU A 78 -53.30 82.69 21.28
C LEU A 78 -53.12 81.64 22.38
N ASN A 79 -54.08 81.51 23.30
CA ASN A 79 -54.07 80.48 24.33
C ASN A 79 -54.20 79.08 23.71
N GLU A 80 -55.08 78.86 22.74
CA GLU A 80 -55.21 77.59 22.02
C GLU A 80 -53.91 77.18 21.31
N ILE A 81 -53.23 78.14 20.67
CA ILE A 81 -51.92 77.91 20.03
C ILE A 81 -50.87 77.58 21.10
N THR A 82 -50.86 78.31 22.21
CA THR A 82 -49.93 78.10 23.32
C THR A 82 -50.12 76.70 23.92
N ASP A 83 -51.35 76.29 24.19
CA ASP A 83 -51.69 74.96 24.68
C ASP A 83 -51.29 73.87 23.69
N SER A 84 -51.50 74.09 22.39
CA SER A 84 -51.04 73.16 21.35
C SER A 84 -49.52 73.03 21.34
N LEU A 85 -48.78 74.14 21.45
CA LEU A 85 -47.31 74.12 21.49
C LEU A 85 -46.80 73.44 22.76
N ILE A 86 -47.42 73.70 23.92
CA ILE A 86 -47.09 73.02 25.17
C ILE A 86 -47.31 71.50 25.04
N ARG A 87 -48.43 71.07 24.44
CA ARG A 87 -48.67 69.64 24.19
C ARG A 87 -47.62 69.01 23.29
N LYS A 88 -47.25 69.68 22.19
CA LYS A 88 -46.19 69.18 21.29
C LYS A 88 -44.84 69.12 22.00
N LEU A 89 -44.48 70.15 22.76
CA LEU A 89 -43.24 70.19 23.53
C LEU A 89 -43.19 69.06 24.57
N ASN A 90 -44.30 68.77 25.24
CA ASN A 90 -44.38 67.65 26.19
C ASN A 90 -44.25 66.28 25.51
N VAL A 91 -44.75 66.13 24.29
CA VAL A 91 -44.57 64.89 23.51
C VAL A 91 -43.10 64.75 23.10
N GLU A 92 -42.49 65.80 22.55
CA GLU A 92 -41.07 65.78 22.18
C GLU A 92 -40.15 65.58 23.40
N GLN A 93 -40.50 66.11 24.57
CA GLN A 93 -39.73 65.85 25.77
C GLN A 93 -39.77 64.35 26.15
N LYS A 94 -40.94 63.71 26.03
CA LYS A 94 -41.06 62.27 26.28
C LYS A 94 -40.28 61.43 25.26
N THR A 95 -40.30 61.79 23.98
CA THR A 95 -39.52 61.07 22.96
C THR A 95 -38.01 61.21 23.21
N VAL A 96 -37.55 62.39 23.63
CA VAL A 96 -36.16 62.60 24.04
C VAL A 96 -35.79 61.72 25.25
N ASP A 97 -36.63 61.67 26.27
CA ASP A 97 -36.39 60.85 27.46
C ASP A 97 -36.34 59.35 27.11
N GLU A 98 -37.25 58.88 26.23
CA GLU A 98 -37.26 57.51 25.72
C GLU A 98 -35.98 57.18 24.93
N LEU A 99 -35.53 58.07 24.05
CA LEU A 99 -34.30 57.89 23.27
C LEU A 99 -33.06 57.86 24.17
N GLN A 100 -33.01 58.69 25.23
CA GLN A 100 -31.91 58.66 26.20
C GLN A 100 -31.83 57.31 26.93
N VAL A 101 -32.98 56.73 27.30
CA VAL A 101 -33.02 55.39 27.90
C VAL A 101 -32.52 54.33 26.90
N GLN A 102 -32.92 54.42 25.63
CA GLN A 102 -32.45 53.48 24.61
C GLN A 102 -30.95 53.58 24.37
N ILE A 103 -30.39 54.80 24.32
CA ILE A 103 -28.94 55.03 24.20
C ILE A 103 -28.21 54.39 25.38
N ALA A 104 -28.68 54.59 26.61
CA ALA A 104 -28.07 54.00 27.80
C ALA A 104 -28.07 52.46 27.77
N VAL A 105 -29.17 51.84 27.29
CA VAL A 105 -29.26 50.39 27.12
C VAL A 105 -28.29 49.88 26.05
N LEU A 106 -28.19 50.58 24.91
CA LEU A 106 -27.27 50.20 23.85
C LEU A 106 -25.80 50.36 24.29
N ASP A 107 -25.47 51.43 25.00
CA ASP A 107 -24.13 51.63 25.56
C ASP A 107 -23.75 50.54 26.56
N ALA A 108 -24.71 50.12 27.41
CA ALA A 108 -24.50 48.99 28.31
C ALA A 108 -24.22 47.69 27.54
N LYS A 109 -25.00 47.39 26.50
CA LYS A 109 -24.79 46.20 25.64
C LYS A 109 -23.46 46.24 24.89
N VAL A 110 -23.06 47.40 24.38
CA VAL A 110 -21.76 47.58 23.71
C VAL A 110 -20.61 47.35 24.70
N LYS A 111 -20.76 47.82 25.95
CA LYS A 111 -19.75 47.62 26.98
C LYS A 111 -19.63 46.15 27.40
N GLU A 112 -20.75 45.46 27.56
CA GLU A 112 -20.81 44.02 27.85
C GLU A 112 -20.14 43.22 26.72
N ALA A 113 -20.52 43.45 25.46
CA ALA A 113 -19.90 42.79 24.31
C ALA A 113 -18.38 43.07 24.20
N ARG A 114 -17.92 44.28 24.56
CA ARG A 114 -16.48 44.60 24.62
C ARG A 114 -15.76 43.88 25.75
N GLN A 115 -16.42 43.64 26.88
CA GLN A 115 -15.87 42.84 27.98
C GLN A 115 -15.79 41.36 27.59
N ASP A 116 -16.84 40.81 27.00
CA ASP A 116 -16.89 39.42 26.54
C ASP A 116 -15.85 39.13 25.46
N MET A 117 -15.65 40.07 24.53
CA MET A 117 -14.64 39.93 23.47
C MET A 117 -13.20 40.05 23.99
N GLY A 118 -12.98 40.32 25.28
CA GLY A 118 -11.68 40.26 25.94
C GLY A 118 -10.63 41.28 25.46
N GLY A 119 -10.96 42.12 24.49
CA GLY A 119 -10.06 43.06 23.84
C GLY A 119 -9.67 42.64 22.41
N VAL A 120 -9.36 43.64 21.57
CA VAL A 120 -9.15 43.46 20.11
C VAL A 120 -7.99 42.50 19.78
N ASN A 121 -7.03 42.34 20.69
CA ASN A 121 -5.86 41.49 20.47
C ASN A 121 -6.03 40.03 20.95
N VAL A 122 -7.05 39.72 21.74
CA VAL A 122 -7.24 38.35 22.29
C VAL A 122 -7.49 37.34 21.18
N SER A 123 -8.28 37.70 20.17
CA SER A 123 -8.51 36.83 19.00
C SER A 123 -7.22 36.55 18.22
N LYS A 124 -6.36 37.57 18.02
CA LYS A 124 -5.07 37.41 17.35
C LYS A 124 -4.10 36.56 18.18
N GLU A 125 -4.05 36.77 19.49
CA GLU A 125 -3.18 36.01 20.39
C GLU A 125 -3.61 34.54 20.49
N ASN A 126 -4.92 34.27 20.58
CA ASN A 126 -5.45 32.90 20.52
C ASN A 126 -5.12 32.23 19.19
N THR A 127 -5.25 32.94 18.06
CA THR A 127 -4.88 32.40 16.74
C THR A 127 -3.40 32.06 16.68
N MET A 128 -2.51 32.95 17.16
CA MET A 128 -1.08 32.69 17.23
C MET A 128 -0.73 31.53 18.17
N MET A 129 -1.43 31.38 19.29
CA MET A 129 -1.25 30.26 20.21
C MET A 129 -1.65 28.93 19.56
N ILE A 130 -2.78 28.91 18.86
CA ILE A 130 -3.25 27.74 18.10
C ILE A 130 -2.25 27.39 16.99
N GLU A 131 -1.75 28.36 16.22
CA GLU A 131 -0.74 28.12 15.19
C GLU A 131 0.56 27.54 15.76
N ARG A 132 1.02 28.03 16.92
CA ARG A 132 2.18 27.44 17.60
C ARG A 132 1.91 26.00 18.03
N GLN A 133 0.71 25.72 18.54
CA GLN A 133 0.32 24.37 18.94
C GLN A 133 0.24 23.42 17.73
N ILE A 134 -0.30 23.88 16.61
CA ILE A 134 -0.32 23.14 15.34
C ILE A 134 1.11 22.78 14.94
N LYS A 135 2.04 23.74 14.91
CA LYS A 135 3.45 23.49 14.60
C LYS A 135 4.11 22.48 15.54
N VAL A 136 3.80 22.52 16.83
CA VAL A 136 4.33 21.53 17.81
C VAL A 136 3.78 20.14 17.53
N LEU A 137 2.49 20.02 17.21
CA LEU A 137 1.84 18.75 16.90
C LEU A 137 2.35 18.17 15.56
N GLU A 138 2.54 19.00 14.54
CA GLU A 138 3.16 18.63 13.26
C GLU A 138 4.58 18.09 13.48
N ASN A 139 5.41 18.82 14.22
CA ASN A 139 6.76 18.35 14.56
C ASN A 139 6.76 17.03 15.36
N ARG A 140 5.73 16.80 16.19
CA ARG A 140 5.61 15.54 16.94
C ARG A 140 5.18 14.39 16.03
N LEU A 141 4.29 14.67 15.07
CA LEU A 141 3.87 13.73 14.05
C LEU A 141 5.05 13.35 13.15
N ASP A 142 5.81 14.31 12.66
CA ASP A 142 6.99 14.06 11.83
C ASP A 142 8.02 13.20 12.55
N LYS A 143 8.30 13.49 13.83
CA LYS A 143 9.20 12.66 14.65
C LYS A 143 8.66 11.24 14.84
N ALA A 144 7.34 11.07 14.97
CA ALA A 144 6.73 9.76 15.07
C ALA A 144 6.83 8.98 13.75
N LEU A 145 6.61 9.65 12.60
CA LEU A 145 6.76 9.08 11.27
C LEU A 145 8.20 8.65 10.97
N VAL A 146 9.19 9.47 11.35
CA VAL A 146 10.60 9.10 11.23
C VAL A 146 10.91 7.83 12.04
N LYS A 147 10.48 7.77 13.30
CA LYS A 147 10.67 6.58 14.14
C LYS A 147 9.96 5.35 13.59
N PHE A 148 8.77 5.53 13.03
CA PHE A 148 8.02 4.45 12.39
C PHE A 148 8.76 3.92 11.16
N ASN A 149 9.27 4.81 10.29
CA ASN A 149 10.06 4.42 9.13
C ASN A 149 11.39 3.76 9.52
N GLU A 150 12.05 4.24 10.58
CA GLU A 150 13.24 3.59 11.15
C GLU A 150 12.92 2.17 11.65
N ALA A 151 11.79 1.99 12.34
CA ALA A 151 11.34 0.69 12.80
C ALA A 151 11.01 -0.27 11.64
N ILE A 152 10.38 0.23 10.57
CA ILE A 152 10.14 -0.55 9.35
C ILE A 152 11.46 -0.97 8.69
N ALA A 153 12.40 -0.03 8.53
CA ALA A 153 13.70 -0.32 7.93
C ALA A 153 14.48 -1.36 8.76
N TYR A 154 14.42 -1.24 10.08
CA TYR A 154 15.01 -2.22 10.99
C TYR A 154 14.32 -3.58 10.89
N ASN A 155 12.98 -3.62 10.85
CA ASN A 155 12.22 -4.87 10.68
C ASN A 155 12.56 -5.55 9.35
N LYS A 156 12.67 -4.78 8.26
CA LYS A 156 13.13 -5.29 6.97
C LYS A 156 14.52 -5.93 7.07
N SER A 157 15.47 -5.26 7.72
CA SER A 157 16.81 -5.82 7.91
C SER A 157 16.82 -7.12 8.74
N LEU A 158 15.91 -7.26 9.72
CA LEU A 158 15.74 -8.49 10.48
C LEU A 158 15.10 -9.60 9.64
N ARG A 159 14.10 -9.28 8.81
CA ARG A 159 13.51 -10.24 7.86
C ARG A 159 14.57 -10.77 6.90
N ASP A 160 15.42 -9.90 6.36
CA ASP A 160 16.53 -10.30 5.48
C ASP A 160 17.53 -11.21 6.21
N GLN A 161 17.88 -10.90 7.47
CA GLN A 161 18.73 -11.76 8.29
C GLN A 161 18.10 -13.13 8.55
N ILE A 162 16.80 -13.19 8.84
CA ILE A 162 16.07 -14.44 9.03
C ILE A 162 16.08 -15.26 7.74
N GLN A 163 15.86 -14.63 6.59
CA GLN A 163 15.91 -15.33 5.29
C GLN A 163 17.30 -15.87 4.99
N ASN A 164 18.37 -15.09 5.25
CA ASN A 164 19.74 -15.58 5.11
C ASN A 164 20.01 -16.79 6.00
N LEU A 165 19.62 -16.73 7.28
CA LEU A 165 19.78 -17.86 8.21
C LEU A 165 18.96 -19.09 7.78
N ARG A 166 17.78 -18.91 7.19
CA ARG A 166 16.98 -20.01 6.64
C ARG A 166 17.67 -20.64 5.42
N GLN A 167 18.21 -19.83 4.51
CA GLN A 167 18.97 -20.32 3.37
C GLN A 167 20.22 -21.08 3.81
N GLU A 168 20.98 -20.53 4.76
CA GLU A 168 22.15 -21.20 5.35
C GLU A 168 21.75 -22.53 5.99
N ARG A 169 20.65 -22.58 6.75
CA ARG A 169 20.15 -23.83 7.32
C ARG A 169 19.85 -24.88 6.25
N VAL A 170 19.20 -24.52 5.15
CA VAL A 170 18.93 -25.47 4.06
C VAL A 170 20.23 -26.01 3.46
N VAL A 171 21.24 -25.16 3.29
CA VAL A 171 22.57 -25.59 2.83
C VAL A 171 23.21 -26.55 3.83
N PHE A 172 23.15 -26.24 5.13
CA PHE A 172 23.66 -27.13 6.17
C PHE A 172 22.94 -28.47 6.20
N ASP A 173 21.61 -28.48 6.18
CA ASP A 173 20.80 -29.71 6.18
C ASP A 173 21.14 -30.60 4.97
N ASN A 174 21.38 -29.99 3.80
CA ASN A 174 21.83 -30.72 2.60
C ASN A 174 23.24 -31.32 2.77
N ILE A 175 24.17 -30.59 3.40
CA ILE A 175 25.50 -31.12 3.70
C ILE A 175 25.42 -32.25 4.72
N TYR A 176 24.62 -32.09 5.79
CA TYR A 176 24.40 -33.13 6.79
C TYR A 176 23.86 -34.41 6.17
N LYS A 177 22.82 -34.33 5.32
CA LYS A 177 22.28 -35.51 4.61
C LYS A 177 23.31 -36.18 3.71
N LYS A 178 24.16 -35.41 3.04
CA LYS A 178 25.26 -35.95 2.23
C LYS A 178 26.27 -36.70 3.10
N MET A 179 26.71 -36.09 4.21
CA MET A 179 27.64 -36.74 5.14
C MET A 179 27.03 -38.00 5.78
N GLU A 180 25.73 -37.98 6.09
CA GLU A 180 25.01 -39.14 6.61
C GLU A 180 24.95 -40.28 5.58
N SER A 181 24.66 -39.96 4.32
CA SER A 181 24.69 -40.94 3.22
C SER A 181 26.10 -41.51 3.00
N GLU A 182 27.14 -40.66 3.03
CA GLU A 182 28.53 -41.10 2.94
C GLU A 182 28.94 -42.00 4.12
N LEU A 183 28.49 -41.66 5.33
CA LEU A 183 28.72 -42.48 6.52
C LEU A 183 28.06 -43.86 6.40
N HIS A 184 26.82 -43.91 5.93
CA HIS A 184 26.14 -45.19 5.65
C HIS A 184 26.86 -46.02 4.58
N LYS A 185 27.29 -45.40 3.48
CA LYS A 185 28.10 -46.11 2.46
C LYS A 185 29.39 -46.67 3.05
N LYS A 186 30.06 -45.91 3.92
CA LYS A 186 31.29 -46.39 4.59
C LYS A 186 31.03 -47.52 5.59
N GLN A 187 29.88 -47.51 6.27
CA GLN A 187 29.45 -48.63 7.13
C GLN A 187 29.17 -49.89 6.30
N GLU A 188 28.53 -49.74 5.15
CA GLU A 188 28.26 -50.86 4.23
C GLU A 188 29.55 -51.42 3.63
N GLU A 189 30.47 -50.56 3.17
CA GLU A 189 31.81 -50.96 2.73
C GLU A 189 32.57 -51.69 3.85
N MET A 190 32.50 -51.18 5.09
CA MET A 190 33.12 -51.83 6.25
C MET A 190 32.52 -53.21 6.51
N ALA A 191 31.19 -53.34 6.48
CA ALA A 191 30.51 -54.63 6.64
C ALA A 191 30.93 -55.63 5.55
N LYS A 192 31.02 -55.17 4.30
CA LYS A 192 31.48 -56.00 3.16
C LYS A 192 32.93 -56.47 3.35
N VAL A 193 33.83 -55.61 3.82
CA VAL A 193 35.22 -56.00 4.11
C VAL A 193 35.29 -57.00 5.25
N ILE A 194 34.45 -56.86 6.28
CA ILE A 194 34.36 -57.83 7.38
C ILE A 194 33.84 -59.18 6.87
N GLU A 195 32.81 -59.19 6.03
CA GLU A 195 32.27 -60.42 5.44
C GLU A 195 33.32 -61.12 4.57
N GLN A 196 34.01 -60.39 3.69
CA GLN A 196 35.11 -60.94 2.90
C GLN A 196 36.26 -61.46 3.78
N SER A 197 36.56 -60.78 4.88
CA SER A 197 37.59 -61.23 5.83
C SER A 197 37.16 -62.51 6.56
N ASN A 198 35.88 -62.63 6.94
CA ASN A 198 35.33 -63.83 7.55
C ASN A 198 35.35 -65.00 6.57
N GLN A 199 34.95 -64.78 5.31
CA GLN A 199 35.00 -65.80 4.26
C GLN A 199 36.44 -66.29 4.04
N ALA A 200 37.41 -65.38 3.89
CA ALA A 200 38.82 -65.76 3.74
C ALA A 200 39.37 -66.52 4.97
N PHE A 201 38.85 -66.20 6.17
CA PHE A 201 39.20 -66.90 7.39
C PHE A 201 38.60 -68.31 7.46
N GLU A 202 37.35 -68.49 7.01
CA GLU A 202 36.70 -69.80 6.87
C GLU A 202 37.45 -70.68 5.86
N GLU A 203 37.74 -70.16 4.66
CA GLU A 203 38.53 -70.86 3.64
C GLU A 203 39.92 -71.27 4.16
N GLY A 204 40.57 -70.37 4.90
CA GLY A 204 41.85 -70.65 5.55
C GLY A 204 41.77 -71.74 6.62
N ASN A 205 40.71 -71.72 7.44
CA ASN A 205 40.47 -72.76 8.45
C ASN A 205 40.18 -74.12 7.81
N ASP A 206 39.37 -74.14 6.75
CA ASP A 206 39.05 -75.37 6.02
C ASP A 206 40.31 -75.99 5.42
N ALA A 207 41.14 -75.18 4.75
CA ALA A 207 42.44 -75.62 4.24
C ALA A 207 43.37 -76.13 5.35
N GLN A 208 43.35 -75.49 6.53
CA GLN A 208 44.14 -75.92 7.68
C GLN A 208 43.64 -77.25 8.26
N ILE A 209 42.33 -77.48 8.30
CA ILE A 209 41.71 -78.75 8.70
C ILE A 209 42.08 -79.84 7.71
N GLU A 210 41.97 -79.58 6.41
CA GLU A 210 42.38 -80.53 5.36
C GLU A 210 43.86 -80.88 5.47
N LEU A 211 44.74 -79.90 5.68
CA LEU A 211 46.17 -80.12 5.89
C LEU A 211 46.42 -81.00 7.12
N SER A 212 45.71 -80.75 8.22
CA SER A 212 45.80 -81.57 9.44
C SER A 212 45.37 -83.02 9.17
N ASN A 213 44.27 -83.22 8.45
CA ASN A 213 43.78 -84.55 8.07
C ASN A 213 44.76 -85.28 7.15
N LEU A 214 45.37 -84.57 6.21
CA LEU A 214 46.35 -85.14 5.28
C LEU A 214 47.65 -85.53 6.00
N LYS A 215 48.10 -84.72 6.96
CA LYS A 215 49.22 -85.08 7.86
C LYS A 215 48.92 -86.31 8.70
N LEU A 216 47.73 -86.39 9.30
CA LEU A 216 47.32 -87.57 10.07
C LEU A 216 47.29 -88.83 9.19
N ARG A 217 46.77 -88.72 7.96
CA ARG A 217 46.77 -89.83 6.99
C ARG A 217 48.19 -90.22 6.60
N GLN A 218 49.09 -89.26 6.42
CA GLN A 218 50.51 -89.51 6.15
C GLN A 218 51.18 -90.25 7.31
N GLU A 219 50.94 -89.84 8.56
CA GLU A 219 51.46 -90.54 9.74
C GLU A 219 50.94 -91.98 9.84
N GLN A 220 49.64 -92.21 9.56
CA GLN A 220 49.07 -93.55 9.50
C GLN A 220 49.72 -94.42 8.42
N LEU A 221 49.91 -93.88 7.21
CA LEU A 221 50.57 -94.60 6.13
C LEU A 221 52.04 -94.91 6.45
N MET A 222 52.76 -93.96 7.06
CA MET A 222 54.13 -94.17 7.53
C MET A 222 54.21 -95.25 8.61
N SER A 223 53.28 -95.23 9.58
CA SER A 223 53.19 -96.26 10.63
C SER A 223 52.87 -97.64 10.05
N ASN A 224 51.95 -97.72 9.09
CA ASN A 224 51.65 -98.97 8.38
C ASN A 224 52.86 -99.46 7.59
N TYR A 225 53.54 -98.57 6.86
CA TYR A 225 54.75 -98.91 6.12
C TYR A 225 55.87 -99.41 7.04
N GLU A 226 56.07 -98.78 8.20
CA GLU A 226 57.04 -99.22 9.20
C GLU A 226 56.68 -100.60 9.76
N ALA A 227 55.39 -100.85 10.02
CA ALA A 227 54.91 -102.16 10.46
C ALA A 227 55.12 -103.26 9.40
N GLU A 228 54.79 -102.98 8.14
CA GLU A 228 55.04 -103.87 7.01
C GLU A 228 56.54 -104.11 6.81
N PHE A 229 57.36 -103.07 6.92
CA PHE A 229 58.81 -103.15 6.82
C PHE A 229 59.39 -104.02 7.93
N GLU A 230 58.94 -103.85 9.19
CA GLU A 230 59.32 -104.73 10.29
C GLU A 230 58.90 -106.19 10.06
N GLU A 231 57.73 -106.43 9.47
CA GLU A 231 57.26 -107.77 9.15
C GLU A 231 58.14 -108.43 8.09
N LEU A 232 58.47 -107.69 7.02
CA LEU A 232 59.43 -108.12 6.00
C LEU A 232 60.81 -108.39 6.61
N ASP A 233 61.30 -107.51 7.49
CA ASP A 233 62.59 -107.68 8.16
C ASP A 233 62.59 -108.92 9.08
N LYS A 234 61.46 -109.23 9.73
CA LYS A 234 61.26 -110.48 10.49
C LYS A 234 61.25 -111.71 9.56
N ILE A 235 60.64 -111.62 8.39
CA ILE A 235 60.65 -112.71 7.39
C ILE A 235 62.07 -112.94 6.87
N ILE A 236 62.81 -111.88 6.55
CA ILE A 236 64.21 -111.95 6.11
C ILE A 236 65.07 -112.59 7.20
N LYS A 237 64.98 -112.14 8.47
CA LYS A 237 65.71 -112.77 9.59
C LYS A 237 65.34 -114.25 9.78
N LYS A 238 64.06 -114.61 9.61
CA LYS A 238 63.63 -116.02 9.63
C LYS A 238 64.26 -116.80 8.48
N ASP A 239 64.32 -116.22 7.27
CA ASP A 239 64.93 -116.84 6.11
C ASP A 239 66.45 -116.95 6.27
N GLU A 240 67.15 -115.91 6.75
CA GLU A 240 68.58 -115.94 7.08
C GLU A 240 68.90 -117.01 8.12
N THR A 241 68.14 -117.09 9.22
CA THR A 241 68.35 -118.13 10.24
C THR A 241 68.01 -119.53 9.71
N LEU A 242 67.03 -119.66 8.82
CA LEU A 242 66.75 -120.92 8.13
C LEU A 242 67.88 -121.27 7.15
N ASN A 243 68.42 -120.31 6.42
CA ASN A 243 69.54 -120.47 5.51
C ASN A 243 70.83 -120.80 6.26
N GLU A 244 71.08 -120.20 7.43
CA GLU A 244 72.18 -120.56 8.32
C GLU A 244 71.99 -121.97 8.86
N LYS A 245 70.79 -122.34 9.34
CA LYS A 245 70.48 -123.71 9.75
C LYS A 245 70.66 -124.69 8.58
N MET A 246 70.32 -124.31 7.35
CA MET A 246 70.54 -125.11 6.14
C MET A 246 72.03 -125.20 5.80
N LYS A 247 72.82 -124.13 5.89
CA LYS A 247 74.29 -124.16 5.73
C LYS A 247 74.96 -125.02 6.81
N ILE A 248 74.50 -124.96 8.05
CA ILE A 248 74.97 -125.82 9.13
C ILE A 248 74.59 -127.28 8.86
N LYS A 249 73.35 -127.55 8.41
CA LYS A 249 72.93 -128.90 7.98
C LYS A 249 73.66 -129.39 6.73
N GLU A 250 73.98 -128.53 5.77
CA GLU A 250 74.80 -128.84 4.59
C GLU A 250 76.26 -129.05 4.95
N LYS A 251 76.78 -128.34 5.94
CA LYS A 251 78.12 -128.59 6.51
C LYS A 251 78.13 -129.90 7.28
N GLN A 252 77.07 -130.20 8.04
CA GLN A 252 76.86 -131.51 8.68
C GLN A 252 76.60 -132.65 7.67
N ARG A 253 76.02 -132.36 6.49
CA ARG A 253 75.93 -133.30 5.36
C ARG A 253 77.29 -133.47 4.68
N ARG A 254 78.05 -132.40 4.40
CA ARG A 254 79.44 -132.50 3.89
C ARG A 254 80.34 -133.28 4.83
N ASP A 255 80.20 -133.09 6.14
CA ASP A 255 80.97 -133.81 7.16
C ASP A 255 80.48 -135.26 7.35
N LYS A 256 79.25 -135.61 6.91
CA LYS A 256 78.70 -136.98 6.88
C LYS A 256 78.83 -137.68 5.52
N GLU A 257 79.05 -136.96 4.41
CA GLU A 257 79.09 -137.50 3.04
C GLU A 257 80.51 -137.94 2.60
N LEU A 258 81.53 -137.85 3.46
CA LEU A 258 82.88 -138.41 3.24
C LEU A 258 83.07 -139.82 3.86
N MET A 259 82.02 -140.42 4.44
CA MET A 259 82.01 -141.80 4.93
C MET A 259 80.76 -142.51 4.41
N MET A 260 80.98 -143.52 3.58
CA MET A 260 80.03 -144.55 3.12
C MET A 260 79.31 -144.29 1.79
N ASN A 261 79.89 -144.88 0.74
CA ASN A 261 79.20 -145.31 -0.48
C ASN A 261 78.07 -146.29 -0.13
N ALA A 262 76.94 -146.21 -0.85
CA ALA A 262 76.33 -147.33 -1.61
C ALA A 262 74.83 -147.11 -1.91
N THR A 263 74.52 -147.05 -3.22
CA THR A 263 73.43 -147.74 -3.94
C THR A 263 71.95 -147.43 -3.67
N GLY A 264 71.26 -147.09 -4.78
CA GLY A 264 69.88 -147.51 -5.16
C GLY A 264 68.73 -146.77 -4.47
N ASP A 265 67.55 -146.58 -5.05
CA ASP A 265 66.99 -146.84 -6.37
C ASP A 265 65.64 -146.08 -6.48
N LEU A 266 65.14 -146.00 -7.70
CA LEU A 266 63.98 -145.33 -8.29
C LEU A 266 62.64 -145.27 -7.50
N ASN A 267 61.86 -144.21 -7.74
CA ASN A 267 60.43 -144.37 -8.10
C ASN A 267 59.79 -143.12 -8.75
N GLU A 268 59.38 -143.29 -10.01
CA GLU A 268 58.45 -142.46 -10.78
C GLU A 268 56.98 -142.72 -10.39
N SER A 269 56.15 -141.68 -10.35
CA SER A 269 54.78 -141.65 -10.93
C SER A 269 54.14 -140.27 -10.66
N ARG A 270 53.84 -139.42 -11.66
CA ARG A 270 52.75 -139.44 -12.68
C ARG A 270 51.37 -139.02 -12.15
N ARG A 271 50.74 -138.13 -12.95
CA ARG A 271 49.28 -137.79 -13.09
C ARG A 271 48.76 -136.63 -12.23
N LEU A 272 48.33 -135.51 -12.83
CA LEU A 272 47.05 -135.20 -13.53
C LEU A 272 45.88 -134.90 -12.57
N GLY A 273 45.17 -133.80 -12.85
CA GLY A 273 43.84 -133.48 -12.31
C GLY A 273 43.88 -132.26 -11.37
N ALA A 274 43.49 -131.06 -11.78
CA ALA A 274 42.13 -130.59 -12.04
C ALA A 274 41.36 -130.18 -10.76
N THR A 275 40.85 -128.93 -10.81
CA THR A 275 39.56 -128.44 -10.27
C THR A 275 39.43 -128.42 -8.74
N THR A 276 39.24 -127.27 -8.07
CA THR A 276 38.02 -126.42 -7.92
C THR A 276 37.93 -126.20 -6.38
N ASP A 277 37.39 -125.16 -5.75
CA ASP A 277 36.61 -123.99 -6.09
C ASP A 277 36.47 -123.18 -4.77
N HIS A 278 35.92 -121.97 -4.88
CA HIS A 278 35.31 -121.12 -3.84
C HIS A 278 36.11 -119.91 -3.34
N LYS A 279 36.08 -118.84 -4.14
CA LYS A 279 35.59 -117.54 -3.63
C LYS A 279 34.97 -116.68 -4.74
N HIS A 280 33.79 -117.09 -5.20
CA HIS A 280 32.91 -116.25 -6.01
C HIS A 280 32.04 -115.38 -5.10
N LYS A 281 32.13 -114.05 -5.26
CA LYS A 281 31.01 -113.11 -5.46
C LYS A 281 31.50 -111.68 -5.20
N LEU A 282 31.91 -110.99 -6.26
CA LEU A 282 31.53 -109.59 -6.56
C LEU A 282 32.11 -109.04 -7.90
N GLU A 283 32.82 -109.82 -8.72
CA GLU A 283 33.48 -109.29 -9.93
C GLU A 283 32.74 -109.53 -11.26
N ALA A 284 31.57 -110.18 -11.24
CA ALA A 284 30.88 -110.57 -12.49
C ALA A 284 30.24 -109.40 -13.26
N THR A 285 29.91 -108.29 -12.61
CA THR A 285 29.19 -107.17 -13.29
C THR A 285 30.11 -106.15 -13.94
N ASN A 286 31.36 -106.03 -13.49
CA ASN A 286 32.34 -105.12 -14.10
C ASN A 286 33.15 -105.81 -15.19
N ALA A 287 33.36 -107.13 -15.11
CA ALA A 287 34.08 -107.88 -16.14
C ALA A 287 33.30 -107.95 -17.48
N GLU A 288 31.97 -108.01 -17.45
CA GLU A 288 31.15 -107.99 -18.68
C GLU A 288 31.09 -106.61 -19.32
N LYS A 289 30.99 -105.53 -18.53
CA LYS A 289 31.07 -104.16 -19.05
C LYS A 289 32.47 -103.82 -19.56
N LEU A 290 33.52 -104.25 -18.86
CA LEU A 290 34.90 -104.10 -19.32
C LEU A 290 35.10 -104.85 -20.63
N LYS A 291 34.64 -106.10 -20.76
CA LYS A 291 34.72 -106.84 -22.03
C LYS A 291 33.91 -106.21 -23.15
N PHE A 292 32.72 -105.66 -22.84
CA PHE A 292 31.90 -104.96 -23.82
C PHE A 292 32.58 -103.68 -24.32
N TYR A 293 33.11 -102.86 -23.41
CA TYR A 293 33.87 -101.66 -23.78
C TYR A 293 35.19 -102.02 -24.47
N GLU A 294 35.88 -103.10 -24.08
CA GLU A 294 37.12 -103.57 -24.70
C GLU A 294 36.88 -104.15 -26.12
N ASP A 295 35.73 -104.79 -26.36
CA ASP A 295 35.30 -105.25 -27.68
C ASP A 295 34.79 -104.10 -28.57
N GLU A 296 34.14 -103.08 -28.00
CA GLU A 296 33.79 -101.85 -28.74
C GLU A 296 35.03 -101.00 -29.06
N ILE A 297 35.98 -100.89 -28.12
CA ILE A 297 37.26 -100.20 -28.32
C ILE A 297 38.07 -100.90 -29.43
N LYS A 298 38.14 -102.24 -29.45
CA LYS A 298 38.77 -102.99 -30.56
C LYS A 298 38.07 -102.80 -31.90
N LYS A 299 36.74 -102.63 -31.92
CA LYS A 299 36.00 -102.31 -33.15
C LYS A 299 36.30 -100.90 -33.65
N ILE A 300 36.53 -99.94 -32.76
CA ILE A 300 36.92 -98.56 -33.09
C ILE A 300 38.38 -98.52 -33.57
N GLU A 301 39.27 -99.29 -32.95
CA GLU A 301 40.68 -99.43 -33.34
C GLU A 301 40.86 -100.03 -34.75
N LEU A 302 39.94 -100.92 -35.16
CA LEU A 302 39.95 -101.57 -36.47
C LEU A 302 39.28 -100.73 -37.58
N GLY A 303 38.48 -99.73 -37.20
CA GLY A 303 37.74 -98.86 -38.12
C GLY A 303 38.36 -97.48 -38.34
N THR A 304 39.29 -97.06 -37.49
CA THR A 304 39.92 -95.74 -37.56
C THR A 304 41.44 -95.90 -37.42
N GLU A 305 42.21 -95.49 -38.44
CA GLU A 305 43.69 -95.60 -38.49
C GLU A 305 44.42 -94.65 -37.50
N HIS A 306 43.82 -94.33 -36.35
CA HIS A 306 44.39 -93.45 -35.32
C HIS A 306 44.32 -94.13 -33.94
N ASN A 307 45.39 -94.00 -33.15
CA ASN A 307 45.48 -94.58 -31.80
C ASN A 307 44.33 -94.10 -30.90
N ILE A 308 43.72 -95.00 -30.13
CA ILE A 308 42.59 -94.72 -29.23
C ILE A 308 42.91 -93.62 -28.21
N GLU A 309 44.15 -93.56 -27.73
CA GLU A 309 44.61 -92.51 -26.82
C GLU A 309 44.57 -91.12 -27.46
N ASP A 310 44.76 -91.02 -28.78
CA ASP A 310 44.65 -89.76 -29.50
C ASP A 310 43.18 -89.36 -29.70
N LEU A 311 42.28 -90.34 -29.86
CA LEU A 311 40.83 -90.08 -29.91
C LEU A 311 40.28 -89.64 -28.56
N ILE A 312 40.71 -90.27 -27.45
CA ILE A 312 40.33 -89.86 -26.09
C ILE A 312 40.89 -88.46 -25.79
N LYS A 313 42.13 -88.15 -26.19
CA LYS A 313 42.67 -86.79 -26.08
C LYS A 313 41.89 -85.79 -26.93
N LEU A 314 41.51 -86.16 -28.15
CA LEU A 314 40.69 -85.30 -29.01
C LEU A 314 39.30 -85.06 -28.41
N LEU A 315 38.69 -86.10 -27.83
CA LEU A 315 37.36 -86.02 -27.23
C LEU A 315 37.39 -85.24 -25.91
N SER A 316 38.40 -85.47 -25.06
CA SER A 316 38.68 -84.69 -23.86
C SER A 316 38.93 -83.23 -24.20
N ASN A 317 39.76 -82.95 -25.22
CA ASN A 317 39.98 -81.58 -25.69
C ASN A 317 38.68 -80.96 -26.24
N SER A 318 37.83 -81.74 -26.90
CA SER A 318 36.53 -81.25 -27.38
C SER A 318 35.52 -81.05 -26.25
N GLU A 319 35.59 -81.83 -25.18
CA GLU A 319 34.80 -81.65 -23.95
C GLU A 319 35.27 -80.43 -23.16
N ASP A 320 36.57 -80.20 -23.04
CA ASP A 320 37.15 -79.01 -22.41
C ASP A 320 36.79 -77.74 -23.22
N GLN A 321 36.81 -77.84 -24.55
CA GLN A 321 36.34 -76.76 -25.44
C GLN A 321 34.82 -76.53 -25.29
N ASN A 322 34.03 -77.58 -25.19
CA ASN A 322 32.59 -77.45 -24.95
C ASN A 322 32.28 -76.89 -23.56
N PHE A 323 33.04 -77.26 -22.54
CA PHE A 323 32.86 -76.77 -21.18
C PHE A 323 33.26 -75.29 -21.06
N SER A 324 34.34 -74.87 -21.71
CA SER A 324 34.71 -73.46 -21.80
C SER A 324 33.71 -72.64 -22.60
N LEU A 325 33.18 -73.17 -23.72
CA LEU A 325 32.09 -72.53 -24.45
C LEU A 325 30.81 -72.43 -23.63
N PHE A 326 30.46 -73.46 -22.87
CA PHE A 326 29.26 -73.44 -22.02
C PHE A 326 29.40 -72.44 -20.87
N THR A 327 30.58 -72.37 -20.24
CA THR A 327 30.90 -71.34 -19.25
C THR A 327 30.79 -69.95 -19.85
N TYR A 328 31.35 -69.73 -21.05
CA TYR A 328 31.27 -68.45 -21.75
C TYR A 328 29.83 -68.07 -22.15
N VAL A 329 29.01 -69.04 -22.59
CA VAL A 329 27.59 -68.81 -22.88
C VAL A 329 26.83 -68.44 -21.62
N ASN A 330 27.13 -69.06 -20.47
CA ASN A 330 26.51 -68.68 -19.20
C ASN A 330 26.94 -67.30 -18.74
N GLU A 331 28.23 -66.95 -18.88
CA GLU A 331 28.73 -65.60 -18.60
C GLU A 331 28.04 -64.56 -19.48
N LEU A 332 27.92 -64.82 -20.80
CA LEU A 332 27.20 -63.95 -21.72
C LEU A 332 25.71 -63.83 -21.35
N ASN A 333 25.05 -64.90 -20.92
CA ASN A 333 23.66 -64.83 -20.49
C ASN A 333 23.50 -63.99 -19.21
N THR A 334 24.41 -64.14 -18.23
CA THR A 334 24.41 -63.27 -17.04
C THR A 334 24.69 -61.81 -17.39
N GLU A 335 25.52 -61.55 -18.40
CA GLU A 335 25.77 -60.20 -18.88
C GLU A 335 24.58 -59.63 -19.66
N ILE A 336 23.86 -60.45 -20.41
CA ILE A 336 22.60 -60.07 -21.07
C ILE A 336 21.55 -59.70 -20.01
N GLU A 337 21.33 -60.53 -18.99
CA GLU A 337 20.37 -60.22 -17.91
C GLU A 337 20.72 -58.90 -17.21
N LYS A 338 22.01 -58.68 -16.94
CA LYS A 338 22.48 -57.43 -16.32
C LYS A 338 22.27 -56.21 -17.23
N LEU A 339 22.51 -56.35 -18.54
CA LEU A 339 22.27 -55.27 -19.51
C LEU A 339 20.78 -55.01 -19.71
N GLU A 340 19.93 -56.04 -19.64
CA GLU A 340 18.47 -55.90 -19.69
C GLU A 340 17.93 -55.18 -18.45
N GLU A 341 18.44 -55.49 -17.26
CA GLU A 341 18.12 -54.77 -16.01
C GLU A 341 18.55 -53.29 -16.11
N GLN A 342 19.76 -53.03 -16.58
CA GLN A 342 20.24 -51.65 -16.79
C GLN A 342 19.40 -50.88 -17.83
N ASN A 343 19.00 -51.53 -18.93
CA ASN A 343 18.11 -50.91 -19.90
C ASN A 343 16.72 -50.63 -19.30
N HIS A 344 16.22 -51.51 -18.44
CA HIS A 344 14.95 -51.31 -17.75
C HIS A 344 15.01 -50.10 -16.81
N ASP A 345 16.06 -50.01 -15.99
CA ASP A 345 16.29 -48.89 -15.07
C ASP A 345 16.40 -47.56 -15.83
N LEU A 346 17.15 -47.54 -16.94
CA LEU A 346 17.28 -46.35 -17.79
C LEU A 346 15.95 -45.95 -18.42
N ASP A 347 15.13 -46.92 -18.87
CA ASP A 347 13.80 -46.64 -19.42
C ASP A 347 12.84 -46.08 -18.36
N GLU A 348 12.92 -46.55 -17.11
CA GLU A 348 12.16 -45.97 -16.00
C GLU A 348 12.62 -44.54 -15.68
N GLU A 349 13.92 -44.28 -15.67
CA GLU A 349 14.48 -42.95 -15.44
C GLU A 349 14.09 -41.96 -16.54
N ILE A 350 14.07 -42.42 -17.80
CA ILE A 350 13.59 -41.64 -18.96
C ILE A 350 12.10 -41.32 -18.82
N LYS A 351 11.27 -42.28 -18.41
CA LYS A 351 9.82 -42.04 -18.20
C LYS A 351 9.58 -41.03 -17.08
N LYS A 352 10.34 -41.13 -15.99
CA LYS A 352 10.25 -40.19 -14.87
C LYS A 352 10.66 -38.77 -15.28
N CYS A 353 11.78 -38.63 -15.99
CA CYS A 353 12.22 -37.34 -16.53
C CYS A 353 11.22 -36.74 -17.53
N LYS A 354 10.60 -37.55 -18.39
CA LYS A 354 9.56 -37.08 -19.32
C LYS A 354 8.30 -36.62 -18.59
N GLY A 355 7.82 -37.38 -17.61
CA GLY A 355 6.64 -37.00 -16.82
C GLY A 355 6.85 -35.71 -16.02
N ASP A 356 8.01 -35.56 -15.37
CA ASP A 356 8.37 -34.35 -14.63
C ASP A 356 8.59 -33.15 -15.58
N GLY A 357 9.16 -33.41 -16.78
CA GLY A 357 9.35 -32.41 -17.82
C GLY A 357 8.04 -31.87 -18.39
N GLU A 358 7.08 -32.74 -18.72
CA GLU A 358 5.79 -32.34 -19.30
C GLU A 358 4.94 -31.51 -18.32
N ASN A 359 4.91 -31.90 -17.04
CA ASN A 359 4.20 -31.13 -16.01
C ASN A 359 4.87 -29.78 -15.74
N SER A 360 6.20 -29.73 -15.66
CA SER A 360 6.96 -28.49 -15.49
C SER A 360 6.79 -27.55 -16.70
N ASP A 361 6.81 -28.08 -17.92
CA ASP A 361 6.61 -27.30 -19.15
C ASP A 361 5.16 -26.82 -19.32
N ALA A 362 4.17 -27.60 -18.88
CA ALA A 362 2.78 -27.16 -18.86
C ALA A 362 2.58 -26.00 -17.87
N GLN A 363 3.12 -26.10 -16.66
CA GLN A 363 3.06 -25.03 -15.66
C GLN A 363 3.80 -23.78 -16.14
N ARG A 364 4.99 -23.94 -16.73
CA ARG A 364 5.77 -22.83 -17.28
C ARG A 364 5.05 -22.13 -18.43
N ARG A 365 4.39 -22.88 -19.33
CA ARG A 365 3.60 -22.29 -20.41
C ARG A 365 2.39 -21.53 -19.89
N LYS A 366 1.70 -22.05 -18.87
CA LYS A 366 0.59 -21.36 -18.23
C LYS A 366 1.05 -20.05 -17.58
N ALA A 367 2.12 -20.10 -16.77
CA ALA A 367 2.68 -18.91 -16.14
C ALA A 367 3.15 -17.86 -17.17
N LEU A 368 3.72 -18.28 -18.30
CA LEU A 368 4.08 -17.36 -19.39
C LEU A 368 2.85 -16.73 -20.04
N SER A 369 1.78 -17.50 -20.24
CA SER A 369 0.51 -16.98 -20.76
C SER A 369 -0.10 -15.93 -19.83
N ASP A 370 -0.14 -16.22 -18.53
CA ASP A 370 -0.72 -15.32 -17.53
C ASP A 370 0.12 -14.02 -17.41
N LEU A 371 1.45 -14.14 -17.44
CA LEU A 371 2.36 -12.97 -17.49
C LEU A 371 2.17 -12.14 -18.77
N GLN A 372 1.97 -12.79 -19.91
CA GLN A 372 1.73 -12.11 -21.18
C GLN A 372 0.40 -11.32 -21.15
N GLU A 373 -0.65 -11.91 -20.58
CA GLU A 373 -1.95 -11.26 -20.43
C GLU A 373 -1.87 -10.07 -19.47
N ASN A 374 -1.22 -10.25 -18.32
CA ASN A 374 -0.99 -9.18 -17.35
C ASN A 374 -0.17 -8.02 -17.94
N LEU A 375 0.84 -8.34 -18.77
CA LEU A 375 1.63 -7.33 -19.47
C LEU A 375 0.75 -6.55 -20.46
N ASN A 376 -0.05 -7.23 -21.29
CA ASN A 376 -0.95 -6.58 -22.23
C ASN A 376 -1.98 -5.69 -21.53
N ASN A 377 -2.57 -6.15 -20.42
CA ASN A 377 -3.52 -5.37 -19.64
C ASN A 377 -2.87 -4.12 -19.03
N THR A 378 -1.66 -4.26 -18.49
CA THR A 378 -0.89 -3.14 -17.92
C THR A 378 -0.50 -2.13 -19.00
N GLU A 379 -0.08 -2.59 -20.18
CA GLU A 379 0.22 -1.72 -21.32
C GLU A 379 -1.02 -0.96 -21.80
N LEU A 380 -2.18 -1.61 -21.88
CA LEU A 380 -3.43 -0.98 -22.27
C LEU A 380 -3.84 0.11 -21.27
N MET A 381 -3.71 -0.17 -19.97
CA MET A 381 -3.97 0.83 -18.92
C MET A 381 -2.97 2.00 -19.00
N ALA A 382 -1.68 1.71 -19.21
CA ALA A 382 -0.66 2.75 -19.38
C ALA A 382 -0.96 3.65 -20.59
N GLN A 383 -1.38 3.07 -21.72
CA GLN A 383 -1.80 3.84 -22.90
C GLN A 383 -3.02 4.72 -22.62
N GLN A 384 -4.02 4.21 -21.89
CA GLN A 384 -5.18 4.99 -21.48
C GLN A 384 -4.80 6.17 -20.58
N TYR A 385 -3.92 5.97 -19.59
CA TYR A 385 -3.44 7.06 -18.73
C TYR A 385 -2.61 8.07 -19.51
N MET A 386 -1.77 7.62 -20.44
CA MET A 386 -0.99 8.51 -21.31
C MET A 386 -1.91 9.34 -22.22
N HIS A 387 -2.99 8.75 -22.75
CA HIS A 387 -3.99 9.49 -23.51
C HIS A 387 -4.69 10.56 -22.66
N LYS A 388 -5.16 10.20 -21.45
CA LYS A 388 -5.77 11.16 -20.51
C LYS A 388 -4.81 12.29 -20.13
N TYR A 389 -3.54 11.96 -19.90
CA TYR A 389 -2.49 12.93 -19.62
C TYR A 389 -2.28 13.90 -20.79
N ASN A 390 -2.19 13.41 -22.03
CA ASN A 390 -2.06 14.26 -23.21
C ASN A 390 -3.26 15.19 -23.41
N VAL A 391 -4.49 14.71 -23.18
CA VAL A 391 -5.69 15.55 -23.24
C VAL A 391 -5.64 16.65 -22.17
N ALA A 392 -5.30 16.31 -20.93
CA ALA A 392 -5.17 17.29 -19.84
C ALA A 392 -4.06 18.31 -20.12
N MET A 393 -2.91 17.87 -20.63
CA MET A 393 -1.78 18.72 -21.00
C MET A 393 -2.14 19.69 -22.13
N ASN A 394 -2.87 19.24 -23.14
CA ASN A 394 -3.35 20.10 -24.22
C ASN A 394 -4.30 21.18 -23.69
N SER A 395 -5.23 20.83 -22.80
CA SER A 395 -6.12 21.79 -22.14
C SER A 395 -5.36 22.79 -21.28
N LEU A 396 -4.34 22.34 -20.53
CA LEU A 396 -3.49 23.20 -19.71
C LEU A 396 -2.69 24.18 -20.59
N ASN A 397 -2.10 23.71 -21.68
CA ASN A 397 -1.36 24.56 -22.62
C ASN A 397 -2.27 25.61 -23.28
N ALA A 398 -3.50 25.23 -23.65
CA ALA A 398 -4.49 26.16 -24.17
C ALA A 398 -4.87 27.23 -23.12
N LEU A 399 -5.03 26.83 -21.86
CA LEU A 399 -5.30 27.74 -20.75
C LEU A 399 -4.11 28.70 -20.49
N SER A 400 -2.88 28.18 -20.44
CA SER A 400 -1.67 29.00 -20.30
C SER A 400 -1.56 30.05 -21.40
N SER A 401 -1.85 29.66 -22.65
CA SER A 401 -1.86 30.60 -23.78
C SER A 401 -2.97 31.65 -23.66
N GLY A 402 -4.18 31.25 -23.26
CA GLY A 402 -5.29 32.18 -23.03
C GLY A 402 -5.02 33.18 -21.91
N ILE A 403 -4.41 32.72 -20.81
CA ILE A 403 -4.02 33.58 -19.68
C ILE A 403 -2.92 34.56 -20.10
N GLN A 404 -1.92 34.11 -20.86
CA GLN A 404 -0.88 34.99 -21.39
C GLN A 404 -1.49 36.07 -22.29
N GLN A 405 -2.39 35.70 -23.21
CA GLN A 405 -3.07 36.67 -24.08
C GLN A 405 -3.89 37.70 -23.29
N MET A 406 -4.61 37.26 -22.24
CA MET A 406 -5.37 38.14 -21.35
C MET A 406 -4.45 39.07 -20.55
N PHE A 407 -3.33 38.56 -20.04
CA PHE A 407 -2.32 39.34 -19.32
C PHE A 407 -1.77 40.47 -20.19
N ASP A 408 -1.42 40.14 -21.44
CA ASP A 408 -0.91 41.11 -22.41
C ASP A 408 -2.00 42.11 -22.83
N ALA A 409 -3.25 41.67 -23.03
CA ALA A 409 -4.37 42.51 -23.45
C ALA A 409 -4.82 43.51 -22.36
N VAL A 410 -4.79 43.12 -21.10
CA VAL A 410 -5.12 43.99 -19.95
C VAL A 410 -3.96 44.96 -19.64
N GLY A 411 -2.77 44.74 -20.23
CA GLY A 411 -1.61 45.60 -20.06
C GLY A 411 -1.00 45.48 -18.66
N CYS A 412 -0.99 44.27 -18.10
CA CYS A 412 -0.33 43.99 -16.83
C CYS A 412 1.19 44.15 -16.98
N ASP A 413 1.86 44.71 -15.96
CA ASP A 413 3.30 44.99 -16.03
C ASP A 413 4.13 43.69 -15.95
N ALA A 414 4.68 43.26 -17.09
CA ALA A 414 5.54 42.09 -17.20
C ALA A 414 6.81 42.19 -16.31
N SER A 415 7.24 43.40 -15.97
CA SER A 415 8.42 43.66 -15.13
C SER A 415 8.20 43.22 -13.68
N SER A 416 7.02 43.54 -13.13
CA SER A 416 6.59 43.15 -11.79
C SER A 416 6.48 41.62 -11.60
N VAL A 417 6.15 40.91 -12.69
CA VAL A 417 6.05 39.44 -12.68
C VAL A 417 7.42 38.78 -12.78
N GLN A 418 8.31 39.33 -13.61
CA GLN A 418 9.66 38.79 -13.77
C GLN A 418 10.52 38.96 -12.50
N GLU A 419 10.30 40.04 -11.75
CA GLU A 419 10.97 40.30 -10.46
C GLU A 419 10.46 39.37 -9.34
N SER A 420 9.16 39.04 -9.33
CA SER A 420 8.55 38.19 -8.29
C SER A 420 8.63 36.67 -8.59
N LEU A 421 8.58 36.26 -9.85
CA LEU A 421 8.45 34.85 -10.26
C LEU A 421 9.59 34.33 -11.16
N GLY A 422 10.53 35.18 -11.57
CA GLY A 422 11.73 34.77 -12.31
C GLY A 422 11.48 34.19 -13.72
N SER A 423 10.24 34.18 -14.19
CA SER A 423 9.84 33.67 -15.51
C SER A 423 8.75 34.55 -16.11
N SER A 424 8.95 34.95 -17.38
CA SER A 424 8.03 35.81 -18.14
C SER A 424 6.94 35.05 -18.89
N THR A 425 6.83 33.73 -18.69
CA THR A 425 5.87 32.86 -19.37
C THR A 425 4.97 32.18 -18.35
N VAL A 426 3.70 32.01 -18.69
CA VAL A 426 2.75 31.24 -17.88
C VAL A 426 3.14 29.76 -17.89
N THR A 427 3.38 29.21 -16.70
CA THR A 427 3.66 27.81 -16.37
C THR A 427 2.64 27.32 -15.36
N GLU A 428 2.48 26.00 -15.20
CA GLU A 428 1.50 25.41 -14.28
C GLU A 428 1.63 25.93 -12.83
N SER A 429 2.86 26.17 -12.37
CA SER A 429 3.14 26.66 -11.02
C SER A 429 2.78 28.14 -10.82
N ASN A 430 2.85 28.94 -11.89
CA ASN A 430 2.66 30.39 -11.80
C ASN A 430 1.28 30.87 -12.30
N MET A 431 0.49 29.98 -12.93
CA MET A 431 -0.78 30.30 -13.57
C MET A 431 -1.76 31.04 -12.64
N MET A 432 -1.86 30.60 -11.39
CA MET A 432 -2.72 31.25 -10.38
C MET A 432 -2.27 32.67 -10.04
N THR A 433 -0.96 32.91 -10.01
CA THR A 433 -0.41 34.24 -9.75
C THR A 433 -0.68 35.19 -10.91
N TYR A 434 -0.53 34.72 -12.16
CA TYR A 434 -0.90 35.50 -13.34
C TYR A 434 -2.39 35.86 -13.33
N LEU A 435 -3.29 34.92 -12.97
CA LEU A 435 -4.72 35.20 -12.82
C LEU A 435 -5.01 36.25 -11.73
N GLY A 436 -4.35 36.17 -10.58
CA GLY A 436 -4.52 37.15 -9.51
C GLY A 436 -4.05 38.56 -9.91
N MET A 437 -2.98 38.66 -10.69
CA MET A 437 -2.49 39.94 -11.23
C MET A 437 -3.43 40.51 -12.28
N ILE A 438 -3.98 39.67 -13.16
CA ILE A 438 -5.02 40.06 -14.12
C ILE A 438 -6.26 40.57 -13.37
N GLU A 439 -6.71 39.85 -12.33
CA GLU A 439 -7.85 40.25 -11.51
C GLU A 439 -7.63 41.63 -10.86
N GLN A 440 -6.48 41.83 -10.21
CA GLN A 440 -6.14 43.12 -9.60
C GLN A 440 -6.16 44.25 -10.64
N ARG A 441 -5.50 44.05 -11.78
CA ARG A 441 -5.41 45.08 -12.83
C ARG A 441 -6.78 45.37 -13.46
N THR A 442 -7.59 44.35 -13.65
CA THR A 442 -8.97 44.51 -14.17
C THR A 442 -9.83 45.29 -13.19
N ASN A 443 -9.73 44.99 -11.88
CA ASN A 443 -10.44 45.73 -10.84
C ASN A 443 -10.00 47.21 -10.78
N GLU A 444 -8.70 47.49 -10.94
CA GLU A 444 -8.19 48.87 -11.04
C GLU A 444 -8.76 49.60 -12.27
N LEU A 445 -8.81 48.97 -13.44
CA LEU A 445 -9.39 49.55 -14.64
C LEU A 445 -10.89 49.84 -14.49
N ILE A 446 -11.64 48.93 -13.84
CA ILE A 446 -13.05 49.14 -13.52
C ILE A 446 -13.24 50.33 -12.57
N GLN A 447 -12.44 50.42 -11.51
CA GLN A 447 -12.49 51.55 -10.57
C GLN A 447 -12.13 52.89 -11.26
N GLN A 448 -11.14 52.89 -12.15
CA GLN A 448 -10.79 54.08 -12.94
C GLN A 448 -11.92 54.49 -13.87
N HIS A 449 -12.59 53.55 -14.54
CA HIS A 449 -13.73 53.83 -15.40
C HIS A 449 -14.93 54.38 -14.62
N LEU A 450 -15.26 53.80 -13.46
CA LEU A 450 -16.32 54.28 -12.58
C LEU A 450 -16.02 55.70 -12.05
N SER A 451 -14.77 55.96 -11.67
CA SER A 451 -14.34 57.28 -11.20
C SER A 451 -14.41 58.33 -12.32
N ARG A 452 -14.03 57.94 -13.55
CA ARG A 452 -14.04 58.83 -14.72
C ARG A 452 -15.46 59.11 -15.25
N ASN A 453 -16.37 58.15 -15.13
CA ASN A 453 -17.81 58.37 -15.37
C ASN A 453 -18.46 59.25 -14.28
N HIS A 454 -17.92 59.26 -13.06
CA HIS A 454 -18.37 60.18 -12.01
C HIS A 454 -17.86 61.61 -12.21
N GLU A 455 -16.70 61.81 -12.86
CA GLU A 455 -16.14 63.14 -13.13
C GLU A 455 -16.67 63.80 -14.41
N ASN A 456 -17.04 63.01 -15.43
CA ASN A 456 -17.69 63.50 -16.63
C ASN A 456 -19.22 63.41 -16.46
N GLY A 457 -19.82 64.47 -15.91
CA GLY A 457 -21.27 64.59 -15.80
C GLY A 457 -21.96 64.59 -17.17
N GLU A 458 -22.45 63.43 -17.58
CA GLU A 458 -23.57 63.30 -18.51
C GLU A 458 -24.67 62.51 -17.81
N ASP A 459 -25.69 63.23 -17.34
CA ASP A 459 -27.01 62.68 -17.04
C ASP A 459 -27.57 62.11 -18.36
N HIS A 460 -27.30 60.85 -18.65
CA HIS A 460 -28.14 60.06 -19.53
C HIS A 460 -28.74 58.89 -18.74
N ASP A 461 -29.99 59.15 -18.33
CA ASP A 461 -31.00 58.18 -17.93
C ASP A 461 -31.07 57.07 -18.98
N ASP A 462 -30.55 55.88 -18.65
CA ASP A 462 -31.12 54.59 -19.06
C ASP A 462 -30.45 53.42 -18.31
N THR A 463 -31.16 52.95 -17.29
CA THR A 463 -31.16 51.57 -16.78
C THR A 463 -29.95 51.02 -16.02
N VAL A 464 -30.28 50.49 -14.84
CA VAL A 464 -29.50 49.68 -13.88
C VAL A 464 -28.64 50.47 -12.90
N SER A 465 -29.28 50.95 -11.84
CA SER A 465 -28.62 51.21 -10.55
C SER A 465 -27.97 49.93 -10.03
N VAL A 466 -26.69 49.72 -10.33
CA VAL A 466 -25.83 48.83 -9.55
C VAL A 466 -25.21 49.69 -8.46
N SER A 467 -25.67 49.44 -7.24
CA SER A 467 -25.22 50.07 -6.02
C SER A 467 -23.68 49.98 -5.86
N SER A 468 -23.04 51.14 -5.69
CA SER A 468 -21.61 51.29 -5.34
C SER A 468 -21.19 50.62 -4.02
N GLY A 469 -22.10 49.93 -3.32
CA GLY A 469 -21.83 49.15 -2.13
C GLY A 469 -21.55 47.65 -2.38
N MET A 470 -21.65 47.15 -3.62
CA MET A 470 -21.60 45.71 -3.89
C MET A 470 -20.36 45.23 -4.66
N LEU A 471 -19.55 46.12 -5.24
CA LEU A 471 -18.36 45.74 -6.04
C LEU A 471 -17.02 45.79 -5.29
N SER A 472 -17.00 46.08 -3.99
CA SER A 472 -15.78 46.00 -3.16
C SER A 472 -15.62 44.67 -2.43
N ILE A 473 -16.52 43.71 -2.65
CA ILE A 473 -16.43 42.38 -2.06
C ILE A 473 -15.99 41.44 -3.20
N GLY A 474 -14.67 41.34 -3.41
CA GLY A 474 -14.12 40.09 -3.92
C GLY A 474 -14.57 38.96 -2.98
N PRO A 475 -14.69 37.71 -3.46
CA PRO A 475 -15.14 36.60 -2.63
C PRO A 475 -14.32 36.58 -1.34
N HIS A 476 -15.01 36.62 -0.18
CA HIS A 476 -14.41 36.71 1.16
C HIS A 476 -13.68 35.42 1.59
N GLN A 477 -13.15 34.65 0.64
CA GLN A 477 -12.34 33.47 0.91
C GLN A 477 -11.04 33.55 0.12
N PRO A 478 -9.86 33.46 0.78
CA PRO A 478 -8.63 33.21 0.06
C PRO A 478 -8.79 31.91 -0.74
N PHE A 479 -8.45 31.94 -2.04
CA PHE A 479 -8.39 30.74 -2.86
C PHE A 479 -7.35 29.79 -2.22
N GLY A 480 -7.85 28.71 -1.62
CA GLY A 480 -7.10 27.83 -0.70
C GLY A 480 -7.89 27.38 0.54
N ALA A 481 -9.01 28.04 0.86
CA ALA A 481 -9.88 27.68 2.00
C ALA A 481 -11.16 26.91 1.64
N VAL A 482 -11.34 26.49 0.39
CA VAL A 482 -12.31 25.44 0.04
C VAL A 482 -11.56 24.12 0.09
N ARG A 483 -11.67 23.40 1.20
CA ARG A 483 -11.46 21.95 1.14
C ARG A 483 -12.44 21.44 0.09
N PRO A 484 -12.00 20.77 -0.98
CA PRO A 484 -12.96 20.11 -1.85
C PRO A 484 -13.78 19.18 -0.95
N SER A 485 -15.10 19.39 -0.91
CA SER A 485 -16.03 18.38 -0.42
C SER A 485 -16.00 17.26 -1.45
N ILE A 486 -14.98 16.41 -1.32
CA ILE A 486 -15.00 15.08 -1.90
C ILE A 486 -15.98 14.34 -1.01
N SER A 487 -17.26 14.37 -1.38
CA SER A 487 -18.20 13.38 -0.88
C SER A 487 -17.61 12.02 -1.27
N PRO A 488 -17.25 11.16 -0.30
CA PRO A 488 -16.80 9.82 -0.63
C PRO A 488 -17.93 9.15 -1.43
N PRO A 489 -17.62 8.44 -2.52
CA PRO A 489 -18.63 7.62 -3.18
C PRO A 489 -19.25 6.71 -2.12
N THR A 490 -20.56 6.86 -1.97
CA THR A 490 -21.42 5.97 -1.19
C THR A 490 -21.11 4.54 -1.58
N THR A 491 -20.74 3.72 -0.60
CA THR A 491 -20.74 2.27 -0.71
C THR A 491 -22.19 1.81 -0.77
N GLY A 492 -22.55 1.15 -1.86
CA GLY A 492 -23.89 0.63 -2.08
C GLY A 492 -23.96 -0.30 -3.27
N GLU A 493 -23.59 -1.55 -3.00
CA GLU A 493 -23.94 -2.80 -3.72
C GLU A 493 -23.03 -3.26 -4.87
N GLY A 494 -22.17 -4.23 -4.54
CA GLY A 494 -21.53 -5.09 -5.53
C GLY A 494 -20.31 -5.92 -5.07
N LEU A 495 -20.44 -6.69 -3.98
CA LEU A 495 -19.71 -7.95 -3.69
C LEU A 495 -18.21 -7.84 -3.27
N SER A 496 -17.97 -8.00 -1.95
CA SER A 496 -17.22 -9.07 -1.26
C SER A 496 -15.70 -8.86 -1.29
N ASP A 497 -15.10 -8.39 -0.19
CA ASP A 497 -14.62 -9.21 0.94
C ASP A 497 -13.60 -10.25 0.44
N ASP A 498 -12.33 -9.86 0.43
CA ASP A 498 -11.32 -10.53 1.26
C ASP A 498 -10.05 -9.66 1.32
N ASP A 499 -9.63 -9.44 2.57
CA ASP A 499 -8.36 -8.86 2.97
C ASP A 499 -7.17 -9.70 2.48
N ASP A 500 -6.04 -9.03 2.34
CA ASP A 500 -4.68 -9.52 2.52
C ASP A 500 -4.28 -10.85 1.84
N ASP A 501 -3.50 -10.73 0.76
CA ASP A 501 -2.25 -11.50 0.63
C ASP A 501 -1.19 -10.65 -0.07
N ASP A 502 -0.31 -10.09 0.78
CA ASP A 502 1.05 -9.67 0.44
C ASP A 502 1.83 -10.91 -0.06
N ASP A 503 1.75 -11.20 -1.36
CA ASP A 503 2.72 -12.07 -2.04
C ASP A 503 3.29 -11.31 -3.25
N GLU A 504 4.17 -10.34 -2.97
CA GLU A 504 5.25 -10.03 -3.91
C GLU A 504 6.11 -11.30 -4.07
N GLU A 505 5.74 -12.16 -5.02
CA GLU A 505 6.56 -13.30 -5.45
C GLU A 505 7.92 -12.77 -5.92
N GLU A 506 8.88 -12.83 -5.00
CA GLU A 506 10.28 -12.54 -5.17
C GLU A 506 10.90 -13.61 -6.11
N ARG A 507 10.66 -13.48 -7.41
CA ARG A 507 11.24 -14.41 -8.39
C ARG A 507 12.76 -14.22 -8.43
N PRO A 508 13.55 -15.30 -8.35
CA PRO A 508 15.01 -15.20 -8.39
C PRO A 508 15.46 -14.53 -9.69
N LEU A 509 16.21 -13.43 -9.55
CA LEU A 509 16.80 -12.72 -10.68
C LEU A 509 17.64 -13.68 -11.51
N THR A 510 17.49 -13.61 -12.83
CA THR A 510 18.29 -14.41 -13.75
C THR A 510 19.77 -13.99 -13.66
N ARG A 511 20.69 -14.91 -13.96
CA ARG A 511 22.15 -14.69 -13.91
C ARG A 511 22.58 -13.43 -14.67
N ASP A 512 21.92 -13.12 -15.78
CA ASP A 512 22.20 -11.95 -16.62
C ASP A 512 21.68 -10.63 -16.01
N GLU A 513 20.56 -10.66 -15.31
CA GLU A 513 20.04 -9.52 -14.55
C GLU A 513 20.92 -9.22 -13.32
N LEU A 514 21.41 -10.26 -12.64
CA LEU A 514 22.33 -10.13 -11.51
C LEU A 514 23.67 -9.53 -11.95
N LEU A 515 24.22 -10.00 -13.08
CA LEU A 515 25.44 -9.45 -13.69
C LEU A 515 25.26 -7.98 -14.10
N SER A 516 24.11 -7.63 -14.67
CA SER A 516 23.79 -6.26 -15.09
C SER A 516 23.63 -5.31 -13.90
N LYS A 517 22.97 -5.77 -12.83
CA LYS A 517 22.79 -5.01 -11.58
C LYS A 517 24.12 -4.81 -10.85
N THR A 518 24.98 -5.84 -10.84
CA THR A 518 26.33 -5.79 -10.25
C THR A 518 27.25 -4.85 -11.02
N LYS A 519 27.24 -4.88 -12.36
CA LYS A 519 27.99 -3.93 -13.21
C LYS A 519 27.53 -2.48 -12.99
N LYS A 520 26.22 -2.23 -12.87
CA LYS A 520 25.67 -0.91 -12.55
C LYS A 520 26.12 -0.42 -11.17
N MET A 521 26.11 -1.27 -10.15
CA MET A 521 26.58 -0.93 -8.80
C MET A 521 28.08 -0.63 -8.78
N MET A 522 28.91 -1.43 -9.45
CA MET A 522 30.35 -1.15 -9.55
C MET A 522 30.65 0.17 -10.26
N MET A 523 29.95 0.47 -11.36
CA MET A 523 30.11 1.77 -12.05
C MET A 523 29.70 2.95 -11.16
N GLN A 524 28.63 2.82 -10.37
CA GLN A 524 28.22 3.87 -9.43
C GLN A 524 29.24 4.05 -8.29
N GLN A 525 29.81 2.97 -7.77
CA GLN A 525 30.87 3.05 -6.75
C GLN A 525 32.17 3.66 -7.30
N GLN A 526 32.56 3.34 -8.54
CA GLN A 526 33.71 3.98 -9.19
C GLN A 526 33.47 5.47 -9.46
N LYS A 527 32.26 5.86 -9.87
CA LYS A 527 31.89 7.28 -10.02
C LYS A 527 31.92 8.01 -8.67
N LYS A 528 31.47 7.37 -7.58
CA LYS A 528 31.55 7.93 -6.21
C LYS A 528 33.00 8.06 -5.72
N LYS A 529 33.87 7.09 -5.99
CA LYS A 529 35.31 7.17 -5.65
C LYS A 529 36.04 8.25 -6.45
N LYS A 530 35.78 8.37 -7.76
CA LYS A 530 36.34 9.46 -8.58
C LYS A 530 35.91 10.84 -8.08
N LYS A 531 34.63 11.03 -7.73
CA LYS A 531 34.13 12.30 -7.16
C LYS A 531 34.73 12.65 -5.79
N LYS A 532 35.15 11.66 -4.99
CA LYS A 532 35.87 11.91 -3.72
C LYS A 532 37.32 12.31 -3.95
N ASN A 533 38.02 11.72 -4.92
CA ASN A 533 39.43 12.04 -5.21
C ASN A 533 39.63 13.36 -5.96
N THR A 534 38.59 13.97 -6.52
CA THR A 534 38.67 15.31 -7.15
C THR A 534 38.30 16.44 -6.18
N LYS A 535 37.91 16.12 -4.94
CA LYS A 535 37.54 17.08 -3.89
C LYS A 535 38.52 17.14 -2.71
N MET A 536 39.59 16.34 -2.76
CA MET A 536 40.85 16.55 -2.02
C MET A 536 41.86 17.07 -3.01
#